data_AF-A0A5C7ADI3-F1
#
_entry.id   AF-A0A5C7ADI3-F1
#
_cell.length_a   1.000
_cell.length_b   1.000
_cell.length_c   1.000
_cell.angle_alpha   90.00
_cell.angle_beta   90.00
_cell.angle_gamma   90.00
#
_symmetry.space_group_name_H-M   'P 1'
#
loop_
_entity.id
_entity.type
_entity.pdbx_description
1 polymer ?
#
loop_
_entity_poly.entity_id
_entity_poly.type
_entity_poly.pdbx_seq_one_letter_code
_entity_poly.pdbx_strand_id
1 'polypeptide(L)'
;MRKIASATLIRVHPRERRCTVELVELDRPAGRTGSDDAARYVVNVRQDSGESSLTATPCTLAEAQRRALDFLRRRLAAGETLLRRDGFEALGVEPESAAAPLSSPSVPTASTPSGAPAGPVPPAIAALVARFAPARWTLEPDDRRARAAWRVAECSDRSEADPAAQRALRSLVPRLVELLESGSDLLDLCLAAAIGRLGDPGAAEAMAVLSERGRSPATKRYAHQARLMLLAPEALQSQLEVAASQWSAELALPVEGPALVLALLDALEARRLDWPDLLQDWYDLALVRPDVRAKLLSLLRALPLQAEAFQALRYVYKTAELRRDAEVLGLLHARFENTRPAQGGLTTRHYLDPSTGEWIVRSAGSKRKPARAYGRRTREYLRLRGWRGLRRLAAIGHPHAPVLAVELLLGLRDDEVPAAVTETHIEWHRLQTTRTERHFPAGAHWLLVSRLLLPALPTLGTGARTRRVWTREPLDVTRALPQRP
;
A
#
# COMPACT_ATOMS: atom_id res chain seq x y z
N MET A 1 40.99 -13.72 7.40
CA MET A 1 39.55 -14.01 7.49
C MET A 1 39.32 -15.37 6.87
N ARG A 2 38.79 -16.34 7.63
CA ARG A 2 38.59 -17.72 7.19
C ARG A 2 37.09 -17.98 6.96
N LYS A 3 36.73 -18.49 5.79
CA LYS A 3 35.34 -18.90 5.49
C LYS A 3 35.06 -20.25 6.16
N ILE A 4 34.02 -20.30 6.98
CA ILE A 4 33.64 -21.49 7.76
C ILE A 4 32.46 -22.23 7.09
N ALA A 5 31.49 -21.50 6.54
CA ALA A 5 30.35 -22.09 5.84
C ALA A 5 29.78 -21.14 4.79
N SER A 6 29.11 -21.67 3.76
CA SER A 6 28.28 -20.91 2.83
C SER A 6 27.10 -21.68 2.25
N ALA A 7 26.05 -20.93 1.93
CA ALA A 7 24.91 -21.43 1.17
C ALA A 7 24.49 -20.39 0.12
N THR A 8 24.16 -20.87 -1.09
CA THR A 8 23.66 -20.04 -2.19
C THR A 8 22.22 -20.42 -2.49
N LEU A 9 21.32 -19.45 -2.34
CA LEU A 9 19.92 -19.55 -2.69
C LEU A 9 19.65 -18.86 -4.02
N ILE A 10 18.72 -19.41 -4.79
CA ILE A 10 18.24 -18.85 -6.04
C ILE A 10 16.73 -18.62 -5.96
N ARG A 11 16.31 -17.43 -6.41
CA ARG A 11 14.91 -17.11 -6.62
C ARG A 11 14.68 -16.88 -8.12
N VAL A 12 13.87 -17.71 -8.76
CA VAL A 12 13.69 -17.70 -10.23
C VAL A 12 12.64 -16.68 -10.70
N HIS A 13 11.70 -16.26 -9.83
CA HIS A 13 10.60 -15.35 -10.23
C HIS A 13 10.49 -14.12 -9.30
N PRO A 14 10.37 -12.87 -9.82
CA PRO A 14 10.19 -12.45 -11.23
C PRO A 14 11.49 -12.13 -12.01
N ARG A 15 12.67 -12.33 -11.41
CA ARG A 15 13.99 -12.36 -12.06
C ARG A 15 14.87 -13.31 -11.25
N GLU A 16 15.81 -14.01 -11.90
CA GLU A 16 16.84 -14.77 -11.20
C GLU A 16 17.60 -13.83 -10.27
N ARG A 17 17.56 -14.12 -8.97
CA ARG A 17 18.36 -13.43 -7.96
C ARG A 17 19.08 -14.45 -7.12
N ARG A 18 20.39 -14.24 -6.96
CA ARG A 18 21.24 -15.08 -6.14
C ARG A 18 21.43 -14.42 -4.77
N CYS A 19 21.28 -15.21 -3.73
CA CYS A 19 21.52 -14.80 -2.36
C CYS A 19 22.53 -15.76 -1.74
N THR A 20 23.76 -15.28 -1.56
CA THR A 20 24.83 -16.07 -0.93
C THR A 20 24.96 -15.65 0.52
N VAL A 21 24.88 -16.62 1.44
CA VAL A 21 25.11 -16.43 2.87
C VAL A 21 26.45 -17.06 3.21
N GLU A 22 27.33 -16.32 3.90
CA GLU A 22 28.67 -16.77 4.27
C GLU A 22 28.91 -16.53 5.76
N LEU A 23 29.39 -17.56 6.47
CA LEU A 23 29.86 -17.45 7.85
C LEU A 23 31.39 -17.36 7.82
N VAL A 24 31.93 -16.27 8.35
CA VAL A 24 33.34 -15.92 8.29
C VAL A 24 33.89 -15.72 9.68
N GLU A 25 35.07 -16.30 9.93
CA GLU A 25 35.90 -16.08 11.11
C GLU A 25 36.90 -14.95 10.83
N LEU A 26 36.94 -13.96 11.73
CA LEU A 26 37.83 -12.81 11.64
C LEU A 26 39.18 -13.10 12.31
N ASP A 27 40.27 -12.65 11.68
CA ASP A 27 41.61 -12.74 12.26
C ASP A 27 41.76 -11.60 13.28
N ARG A 28 41.39 -11.84 14.54
CA ARG A 28 41.60 -10.90 15.65
C ARG A 28 42.76 -11.39 16.54
N PRO A 29 43.67 -10.51 16.98
CA PRO A 29 44.67 -10.88 17.97
C PRO A 29 44.00 -11.21 19.30
N ALA A 30 44.41 -12.30 19.96
CA ALA A 30 43.83 -12.77 21.21
C ALA A 30 43.87 -11.66 22.28
N GLY A 31 42.70 -11.24 22.76
CA GLY A 31 42.58 -10.20 23.77
C GLY A 31 42.87 -10.76 25.16
N ARG A 32 43.69 -10.06 25.96
CA ARG A 32 43.86 -10.36 27.39
C ARG A 32 42.54 -10.08 28.13
N THR A 33 41.57 -10.99 28.08
CA THR A 33 40.48 -11.23 29.06
C THR A 33 39.48 -12.24 28.47
N GLY A 34 39.28 -13.36 29.17
CA GLY A 34 38.65 -14.59 28.67
C GLY A 34 37.14 -14.58 28.42
N SER A 35 36.51 -13.46 28.02
CA SER A 35 35.10 -13.47 27.57
C SER A 35 34.87 -12.90 26.17
N ASP A 36 35.75 -12.02 25.68
CA ASP A 36 35.61 -11.38 24.36
C ASP A 36 36.29 -12.17 23.23
N ASP A 37 37.14 -13.14 23.58
CA ASP A 37 37.94 -13.94 22.63
C ASP A 37 37.08 -14.91 21.78
N ALA A 38 35.84 -15.19 22.22
CA ALA A 38 34.89 -16.05 21.51
C ALA A 38 34.09 -15.30 20.42
N ALA A 39 34.05 -13.97 20.45
CA ALA A 39 33.24 -13.13 19.57
C ALA A 39 34.01 -12.69 18.32
N ARG A 40 34.28 -13.64 17.42
CA ARG A 40 35.07 -13.40 16.18
C ARG A 40 34.38 -13.85 14.88
N TYR A 41 33.10 -14.19 14.93
CA TYR A 41 32.36 -14.69 13.77
C TYR A 41 31.34 -13.66 13.28
N VAL A 42 31.24 -13.52 11.95
CA VAL A 42 30.28 -12.64 11.27
C VAL A 42 29.55 -13.44 10.18
N VAL A 43 28.28 -13.12 9.96
CA VAL A 43 27.48 -13.71 8.88
C VAL A 43 27.14 -12.67 7.84
N ASN A 44 27.72 -12.79 6.65
CA ASN A 44 27.49 -11.91 5.53
C ASN A 44 26.44 -12.50 4.57
N VAL A 45 25.67 -11.61 3.96
CA VAL A 45 24.65 -11.92 2.96
C VAL A 45 24.90 -11.03 1.75
N ARG A 46 25.22 -11.69 0.63
CA ARG A 46 25.48 -11.06 -0.66
C ARG A 46 24.29 -11.28 -1.58
N GLN A 47 23.75 -10.19 -2.10
CA GLN A 47 22.66 -10.15 -3.08
C GLN A 47 23.05 -9.20 -4.20
N ASP A 48 22.37 -9.28 -5.35
CA ASP A 48 22.62 -8.39 -6.49
C ASP A 48 22.44 -6.89 -6.16
N SER A 49 21.70 -6.57 -5.09
CA SER A 49 21.49 -5.21 -4.60
C SER A 49 22.53 -4.71 -3.60
N GLY A 50 23.51 -5.54 -3.20
CA GLY A 50 24.55 -5.18 -2.25
C GLY A 50 24.88 -6.27 -1.23
N GLU A 51 25.88 -6.00 -0.41
CA GLU A 51 26.33 -6.85 0.70
C GLU A 51 25.81 -6.31 2.03
N SER A 52 25.33 -7.20 2.89
CA SER A 52 24.79 -6.87 4.22
C SER A 52 25.24 -7.92 5.23
N SER A 53 25.26 -7.57 6.52
CA SER A 53 25.59 -8.53 7.59
C SER A 53 24.36 -8.83 8.47
N LEU A 54 24.16 -10.10 8.82
CA LEU A 54 23.13 -10.53 9.78
C LEU A 54 23.57 -10.35 11.24
N THR A 55 24.84 -10.07 11.45
CA THR A 55 25.47 -9.81 12.75
C THR A 55 26.12 -8.43 12.71
N ALA A 56 25.53 -7.45 13.39
CA ALA A 56 26.02 -6.06 13.38
C ALA A 56 27.41 -5.91 14.01
N THR A 57 27.78 -6.81 14.93
CA THR A 57 29.10 -6.95 15.54
C THR A 57 29.53 -8.42 15.50
N PRO A 58 30.84 -8.71 15.56
CA PRO A 58 31.34 -10.07 15.72
C PRO A 58 30.70 -10.75 16.93
N CYS A 59 30.29 -12.00 16.78
CA CYS A 59 29.59 -12.77 17.80
C CYS A 59 30.19 -14.18 17.92
N THR A 60 29.65 -14.99 18.82
CA THR A 60 30.07 -16.37 19.01
C THR A 60 29.69 -17.24 17.81
N LEU A 61 30.43 -18.35 17.59
CA LEU A 61 30.13 -19.28 16.49
C LEU A 61 28.69 -19.81 16.56
N ALA A 62 28.21 -20.14 17.77
CA ALA A 62 26.86 -20.65 17.99
C ALA A 62 25.77 -19.63 17.63
N GLU A 63 25.98 -18.34 17.94
CA GLU A 63 25.05 -17.29 17.56
C GLU A 63 25.07 -17.02 16.05
N ALA A 64 26.26 -16.96 15.46
CA ALA A 64 26.44 -16.80 14.01
C ALA A 64 25.75 -17.93 13.23
N GLN A 65 25.96 -19.20 13.63
CA GLN A 65 25.33 -20.36 13.02
C GLN A 65 23.79 -20.30 13.13
N ARG A 66 23.26 -19.94 14.31
CA ARG A 66 21.81 -19.81 14.52
C ARG A 66 21.19 -18.77 13.61
N ARG A 67 21.77 -17.57 13.54
CA ARG A 67 21.26 -16.48 12.69
C ARG A 67 21.32 -16.82 11.20
N ALA A 68 22.39 -17.49 10.76
CA ALA A 68 22.52 -17.95 9.39
C ALA A 68 21.46 -19.00 9.03
N LEU A 69 21.27 -20.02 9.87
CA LEU A 69 20.27 -21.07 9.68
C LEU A 69 18.84 -20.50 9.69
N ASP A 70 18.51 -19.60 10.62
CA ASP A 70 17.19 -18.96 10.68
C ASP A 70 16.91 -18.09 9.46
N PHE A 71 17.93 -17.44 8.91
CA PHE A 71 17.79 -16.70 7.66
C PHE A 71 17.55 -17.64 6.47
N LEU A 72 18.36 -18.69 6.33
CA LEU A 72 18.24 -19.67 5.25
C LEU A 72 16.88 -20.39 5.28
N ARG A 73 16.43 -20.87 6.44
CA ARG A 73 15.11 -21.52 6.60
C ARG A 73 13.96 -20.61 6.21
N ARG A 74 14.00 -19.33 6.59
CA ARG A 74 12.98 -18.34 6.20
C ARG A 74 12.93 -18.11 4.69
N ARG A 75 14.09 -18.12 4.02
CA ARG A 75 14.18 -17.95 2.57
C ARG A 75 13.69 -19.18 1.81
N LEU A 76 14.05 -20.38 2.26
CA LEU A 76 13.52 -21.64 1.73
C LEU A 76 12.00 -21.71 1.90
N ALA A 77 11.48 -21.38 3.08
CA ALA A 77 10.03 -21.30 3.33
C ALA A 77 9.32 -20.23 2.49
N ALA A 78 10.04 -19.21 1.99
CA ALA A 78 9.53 -18.20 1.08
C ALA A 78 9.59 -18.62 -0.41
N GLY A 79 9.96 -19.88 -0.69
CA GLY A 79 10.02 -20.46 -2.04
C GLY A 79 11.32 -20.18 -2.80
N GLU A 80 12.42 -19.88 -2.10
CA GLU A 80 13.76 -19.86 -2.71
C GLU A 80 14.34 -21.27 -2.74
N THR A 81 15.07 -21.62 -3.80
CA THR A 81 15.70 -22.94 -3.95
C THR A 81 17.14 -22.90 -3.47
N LEU A 82 17.60 -23.97 -2.81
CA LEU A 82 19.01 -24.14 -2.44
C LEU A 82 19.82 -24.67 -3.64
N LEU A 83 20.75 -23.86 -4.13
CA LEU A 83 21.57 -24.18 -5.31
C LEU A 83 22.93 -24.79 -4.91
N ARG A 84 23.53 -24.31 -3.81
CA ARG A 84 24.80 -24.83 -3.30
C ARG A 84 24.85 -24.72 -1.78
N ARG A 85 25.40 -25.74 -1.12
CA ARG A 85 25.64 -25.79 0.32
C ARG A 85 27.07 -26.28 0.56
N ASP A 86 27.79 -25.60 1.45
CA ASP A 86 29.11 -25.98 1.95
C ASP A 86 29.15 -25.60 3.44
N GLY A 87 28.93 -26.57 4.32
CA GLY A 87 28.50 -26.32 5.70
C GLY A 87 27.00 -26.03 5.83
N PHE A 88 26.49 -25.89 7.06
CA PHE A 88 25.04 -25.80 7.38
C PHE A 88 24.24 -27.11 7.20
N GLU A 89 24.81 -28.28 7.53
CA GLU A 89 24.12 -29.59 7.45
C GLU A 89 22.76 -29.65 8.17
N ALA A 90 22.59 -28.84 9.22
CA ALA A 90 21.33 -28.72 9.98
C ALA A 90 20.15 -28.08 9.20
N LEU A 91 20.32 -27.76 7.90
CA LEU A 91 19.24 -27.35 7.01
C LEU A 91 18.39 -28.52 6.53
N GLY A 92 18.92 -29.75 6.46
CA GLY A 92 18.16 -30.95 6.08
C GLY A 92 17.54 -30.93 4.67
N VAL A 93 17.95 -29.99 3.81
CA VAL A 93 17.49 -29.83 2.42
C VAL A 93 18.69 -30.01 1.50
N GLU A 94 18.62 -30.98 0.59
CA GLU A 94 19.65 -31.24 -0.40
C GLU A 94 19.56 -30.23 -1.57
N PRO A 95 20.69 -29.79 -2.15
CA PRO A 95 20.67 -28.86 -3.27
C PRO A 95 19.99 -29.48 -4.49
N GLU A 96 19.09 -28.72 -5.12
CA GLU A 96 18.29 -29.19 -6.25
C GLU A 96 19.19 -29.35 -7.49
N SER A 97 19.38 -30.59 -7.94
CA SER A 97 20.08 -30.90 -9.19
C SER A 97 19.20 -30.51 -10.37
N ALA A 98 19.73 -29.70 -11.29
CA ALA A 98 19.00 -29.15 -12.42
C ALA A 98 18.65 -30.24 -13.45
N ALA A 99 17.44 -30.84 -13.36
CA ALA A 99 16.74 -31.45 -14.50
C ALA A 99 15.27 -31.83 -14.22
N ALA A 100 14.37 -31.36 -15.10
CA ALA A 100 13.04 -31.92 -15.46
C ALA A 100 11.80 -31.52 -14.61
N PRO A 101 10.55 -31.64 -15.14
CA PRO A 101 9.68 -30.49 -15.42
C PRO A 101 8.40 -30.40 -14.58
N LEU A 102 7.80 -29.21 -14.62
CA LEU A 102 6.61 -28.77 -13.87
C LEU A 102 5.33 -29.52 -14.27
N SER A 103 4.68 -30.15 -13.30
CA SER A 103 3.29 -30.62 -13.42
C SER A 103 2.30 -29.48 -13.19
N SER A 104 1.27 -29.42 -14.02
CA SER A 104 0.22 -28.39 -14.05
C SER A 104 -0.63 -28.37 -12.76
N PRO A 105 -1.11 -27.20 -12.29
CA PRO A 105 -2.04 -27.15 -11.17
C PRO A 105 -3.49 -27.35 -11.63
N SER A 106 -4.16 -28.34 -11.04
CA SER A 106 -5.59 -28.56 -11.13
C SER A 106 -6.36 -27.45 -10.39
N VAL A 107 -7.38 -26.91 -11.04
CA VAL A 107 -8.33 -25.92 -10.48
C VAL A 107 -9.14 -26.57 -9.36
N PRO A 108 -9.21 -26.00 -8.13
CA PRO A 108 -10.16 -26.48 -7.14
C PRO A 108 -11.53 -25.82 -7.36
N THR A 109 -12.52 -26.67 -7.54
CA THR A 109 -13.94 -26.34 -7.60
C THR A 109 -14.43 -25.80 -6.25
N ALA A 110 -15.33 -24.83 -6.32
CA ALA A 110 -15.94 -24.15 -5.18
C ALA A 110 -16.56 -25.15 -4.17
N SER A 111 -16.23 -24.97 -2.89
CA SER A 111 -16.84 -25.68 -1.78
C SER A 111 -17.80 -24.74 -1.03
N THR A 112 -19.06 -25.15 -0.95
CA THR A 112 -20.15 -24.59 -0.15
C THR A 112 -19.78 -24.55 1.34
N PRO A 113 -20.18 -23.53 2.14
CA PRO A 113 -19.80 -23.47 3.54
C PRO A 113 -20.65 -24.44 4.37
N SER A 114 -20.05 -25.56 4.77
CA SER A 114 -20.52 -26.36 5.89
C SER A 114 -19.85 -25.84 7.16
N GLY A 115 -20.65 -25.53 8.19
CA GLY A 115 -20.18 -25.06 9.48
C GLY A 115 -19.21 -26.05 10.13
N ALA A 116 -17.92 -25.74 10.05
CA ALA A 116 -16.86 -26.44 10.76
C ALA A 116 -16.54 -25.70 12.07
N PRO A 117 -16.18 -26.42 13.15
CA PRO A 117 -15.84 -25.80 14.43
C PRO A 117 -14.63 -24.86 14.27
N ALA A 118 -14.63 -23.77 15.05
CA ALA A 118 -13.65 -22.71 14.91
C ALA A 118 -12.21 -23.24 15.09
N GLY A 119 -11.41 -23.19 14.03
CA GLY A 119 -10.01 -23.54 14.05
C GLY A 119 -9.16 -22.65 14.98
N PRO A 120 -7.91 -23.04 15.27
CA PRO A 120 -7.01 -22.26 16.10
C PRO A 120 -6.66 -20.92 15.43
N VAL A 121 -6.37 -19.90 16.25
CA VAL A 121 -5.94 -18.57 15.75
C VAL A 121 -4.65 -18.71 14.94
N PRO A 122 -4.59 -18.20 13.69
CA PRO A 122 -3.38 -18.26 12.88
C PRO A 122 -2.16 -17.68 13.61
N PRO A 123 -0.97 -18.30 13.55
CA PRO A 123 0.21 -17.88 14.32
C PRO A 123 0.62 -16.42 14.08
N ALA A 124 0.46 -15.91 12.85
CA ALA A 124 0.75 -14.52 12.51
C ALA A 124 -0.19 -13.53 13.22
N ILE A 125 -1.46 -13.90 13.39
CA ILE A 125 -2.46 -13.10 14.11
C ILE A 125 -2.20 -13.18 15.61
N ALA A 126 -1.95 -14.37 16.14
CA ALA A 126 -1.57 -14.54 17.55
C ALA A 126 -0.32 -13.72 17.91
N ALA A 127 0.70 -13.74 17.04
CA ALA A 127 1.90 -12.92 17.22
C ALA A 127 1.59 -11.42 17.17
N LEU A 128 0.70 -10.97 16.28
CA LEU A 128 0.28 -9.57 16.20
C LEU A 128 -0.47 -9.13 17.46
N VAL A 129 -1.42 -9.94 17.93
CA VAL A 129 -2.18 -9.69 19.18
C VAL A 129 -1.23 -9.62 20.38
N ALA A 130 -0.30 -10.57 20.49
CA ALA A 130 0.66 -10.61 21.59
C ALA A 130 1.58 -9.37 21.68
N ARG A 131 1.73 -8.59 20.59
CA ARG A 131 2.52 -7.33 20.63
C ARG A 131 1.85 -6.24 21.47
N PHE A 132 0.54 -6.29 21.65
CA PHE A 132 -0.22 -5.30 22.43
C PHE A 132 -0.24 -5.61 23.94
N ALA A 133 0.34 -6.74 24.36
CA ALA A 133 0.52 -7.05 25.77
C ALA A 133 1.35 -5.94 26.46
N PRO A 134 0.95 -5.44 27.64
CA PRO A 134 1.57 -4.28 28.28
C PRO A 134 3.10 -4.35 28.36
N ALA A 135 3.65 -5.47 28.83
CA ALA A 135 5.09 -5.66 28.97
C ALA A 135 5.85 -5.57 27.63
N ARG A 136 5.25 -6.05 26.53
CA ARG A 136 5.86 -5.97 25.19
C ARG A 136 5.67 -4.60 24.56
N TRP A 137 4.51 -3.99 24.76
CA TRP A 137 4.19 -2.69 24.18
C TRP A 137 5.11 -1.58 24.66
N THR A 138 5.46 -1.58 25.95
CA THR A 138 6.40 -0.61 26.55
C THR A 138 7.77 -0.64 25.89
N LEU A 139 8.21 -1.82 25.43
CA LEU A 139 9.52 -2.02 24.78
C LEU A 139 9.50 -1.77 23.26
N GLU A 140 8.32 -1.63 22.66
CA GLU A 140 8.21 -1.39 21.22
C GLU A 140 8.54 0.06 20.85
N PRO A 141 9.43 0.30 19.86
CA PRO A 141 9.65 1.63 19.31
C PRO A 141 8.39 2.24 18.71
N ASP A 142 8.26 3.56 18.75
CA ASP A 142 7.05 4.29 18.30
C ASP A 142 6.64 3.96 16.86
N ASP A 143 7.59 3.90 15.91
CA ASP A 143 7.29 3.52 14.53
C ASP A 143 6.75 2.10 14.42
N ARG A 144 7.15 1.20 15.32
CA ARG A 144 6.67 -0.19 15.34
C ARG A 144 5.30 -0.31 16.01
N ARG A 145 4.98 0.55 16.98
CA ARG A 145 3.64 0.69 17.58
C ARG A 145 2.61 1.12 16.55
N ALA A 146 2.87 2.22 15.83
CA ALA A 146 1.97 2.70 14.78
C ALA A 146 1.79 1.67 13.66
N ARG A 147 2.87 1.02 13.23
CA ARG A 147 2.80 -0.08 12.24
C ARG A 147 2.03 -1.30 12.74
N ALA A 148 2.12 -1.64 14.03
CA ALA A 148 1.34 -2.73 14.62
C ALA A 148 -0.15 -2.42 14.56
N ALA A 149 -0.56 -1.22 14.99
CA ALA A 149 -1.94 -0.76 14.92
C ALA A 149 -2.46 -0.75 13.48
N TRP A 150 -1.66 -0.21 12.53
CA TRP A 150 -2.02 -0.28 11.11
C TRP A 150 -2.16 -1.72 10.61
N ARG A 151 -1.32 -2.65 11.07
CA ARG A 151 -1.39 -4.06 10.68
C ARG A 151 -2.66 -4.74 11.21
N VAL A 152 -3.10 -4.39 12.42
CA VAL A 152 -4.41 -4.83 12.94
C VAL A 152 -5.53 -4.37 12.00
N ALA A 153 -5.53 -3.10 11.60
CA ALA A 153 -6.47 -2.57 10.63
C ALA A 153 -6.39 -3.27 9.25
N GLU A 154 -5.20 -3.70 8.82
CA GLU A 154 -5.04 -4.41 7.54
C GLU A 154 -5.62 -5.83 7.60
N CYS A 155 -5.43 -6.54 8.71
CA CYS A 155 -5.88 -7.92 8.91
C CYS A 155 -7.33 -8.04 9.38
N SER A 156 -7.91 -6.98 9.95
CA SER A 156 -9.31 -6.97 10.39
C SER A 156 -10.24 -7.23 9.22
N ASP A 157 -11.29 -8.01 9.42
CA ASP A 157 -12.32 -8.26 8.43
C ASP A 157 -13.69 -8.26 9.13
N ARG A 158 -14.67 -7.61 8.50
CA ARG A 158 -16.06 -7.62 8.98
C ARG A 158 -16.81 -8.85 8.48
N SER A 159 -16.29 -9.54 7.46
CA SER A 159 -16.85 -10.82 7.01
C SER A 159 -16.58 -11.94 8.03
N GLU A 160 -17.49 -12.90 8.11
CA GLU A 160 -17.45 -14.04 9.04
C GLU A 160 -16.45 -15.14 8.64
N ALA A 161 -15.72 -14.96 7.53
CA ALA A 161 -14.90 -16.00 6.90
C ALA A 161 -13.72 -16.54 7.75
N ASP A 162 -13.33 -15.86 8.83
CA ASP A 162 -12.38 -16.39 9.82
C ASP A 162 -12.80 -15.99 11.25
N PRO A 163 -13.66 -16.80 11.91
CA PRO A 163 -14.18 -16.44 13.21
C PRO A 163 -13.10 -16.43 14.32
N ALA A 164 -12.00 -17.17 14.19
CA ALA A 164 -10.98 -17.25 15.24
C ALA A 164 -10.00 -16.07 15.16
N ALA A 165 -9.45 -15.77 13.99
CA ALA A 165 -8.56 -14.63 13.82
C ALA A 165 -9.29 -13.31 14.15
N GLN A 166 -10.51 -13.14 13.64
CA GLN A 166 -11.26 -11.91 13.86
C GLN A 166 -11.69 -11.74 15.31
N ARG A 167 -12.04 -12.81 16.04
CA ARG A 167 -12.25 -12.73 17.50
C ARG A 167 -11.00 -12.28 18.25
N ALA A 168 -9.84 -12.85 17.92
CA ALA A 168 -8.57 -12.49 18.58
C ALA A 168 -8.16 -11.03 18.28
N LEU A 169 -8.46 -10.52 17.08
CA LEU A 169 -8.23 -9.12 16.76
C LEU A 169 -9.25 -8.20 17.47
N ARG A 170 -10.53 -8.58 17.51
CA ARG A 170 -11.57 -7.80 18.21
C ARG A 170 -11.34 -7.73 19.72
N SER A 171 -10.79 -8.78 20.34
CA SER A 171 -10.43 -8.73 21.77
C SER A 171 -9.35 -7.69 22.10
N LEU A 172 -8.67 -7.13 21.10
CA LEU A 172 -7.74 -6.02 21.33
C LEU A 172 -8.45 -4.68 21.57
N VAL A 173 -9.72 -4.50 21.18
CA VAL A 173 -10.37 -3.18 21.17
C VAL A 173 -10.23 -2.42 22.48
N PRO A 174 -10.51 -3.00 23.67
CA PRO A 174 -10.33 -2.30 24.94
C PRO A 174 -8.90 -1.79 25.12
N ARG A 175 -7.91 -2.63 24.80
CA ARG A 175 -6.50 -2.26 24.86
C ARG A 175 -6.13 -1.17 23.84
N LEU A 176 -6.72 -1.18 22.64
CA LEU A 176 -6.49 -0.13 21.65
C LEU A 176 -7.05 1.22 22.11
N VAL A 177 -8.21 1.21 22.78
CA VAL A 177 -8.82 2.41 23.38
C VAL A 177 -7.95 2.96 24.51
N GLU A 178 -7.43 2.10 25.40
CA GLU A 178 -6.49 2.51 26.47
C GLU A 178 -5.21 3.18 25.95
N LEU A 179 -4.79 2.83 24.73
CA LEU A 179 -3.55 3.34 24.12
C LEU A 179 -3.74 4.64 23.34
N LEU A 180 -4.97 5.13 23.20
CA LEU A 180 -5.23 6.42 22.59
C LEU A 180 -4.54 7.53 23.37
N GLU A 181 -3.95 8.48 22.65
CA GLU A 181 -3.25 9.65 23.16
C GLU A 181 -2.00 9.32 24.02
N SER A 182 -1.62 8.04 24.15
CA SER A 182 -0.47 7.59 24.94
C SER A 182 0.88 7.72 24.22
N GLY A 183 0.89 8.11 22.95
CA GLY A 183 2.08 8.07 22.10
C GLY A 183 2.13 9.17 21.04
N SER A 184 2.56 8.84 19.82
CA SER A 184 2.62 9.79 18.70
C SER A 184 1.25 10.00 18.03
N ASP A 185 1.04 11.14 17.37
CA ASP A 185 -0.22 11.41 16.64
C ASP A 185 -0.46 10.39 15.51
N LEU A 186 0.62 9.87 14.93
CA LEU A 186 0.56 8.79 13.95
C LEU A 186 0.03 7.48 14.58
N LEU A 187 0.39 7.20 15.84
CA LEU A 187 -0.15 6.04 16.55
C LEU A 187 -1.67 6.21 16.73
N ASP A 188 -2.15 7.35 17.19
CA ASP A 188 -3.59 7.62 17.38
C ASP A 188 -4.37 7.45 16.07
N LEU A 189 -3.83 7.96 14.96
CA LEU A 189 -4.41 7.77 13.64
C LEU A 189 -4.51 6.28 13.27
N CYS A 190 -3.45 5.51 13.52
CA CYS A 190 -3.43 4.07 13.24
C CYS A 190 -4.33 3.27 14.17
N LEU A 191 -4.46 3.66 15.44
CA LEU A 191 -5.38 3.06 16.41
C LEU A 191 -6.84 3.32 16.01
N ALA A 192 -7.19 4.56 15.65
CA ALA A 192 -8.52 4.89 15.13
C ALA A 192 -8.88 4.06 13.89
N ALA A 193 -7.92 3.88 12.96
CA ALA A 193 -8.12 3.03 11.79
C ALA A 193 -8.39 1.56 12.16
N ALA A 194 -7.65 1.03 13.15
CA ALA A 194 -7.82 -0.34 13.63
C ALA A 194 -9.17 -0.52 14.31
N ILE A 195 -9.51 0.35 15.27
CA ILE A 195 -10.76 0.31 16.02
C ILE A 195 -11.97 0.38 15.07
N GLY A 196 -11.99 1.36 14.15
CA GLY A 196 -13.09 1.50 13.19
C GLY A 196 -13.30 0.28 12.31
N ARG A 197 -12.23 -0.39 11.87
CA ARG A 197 -12.35 -1.62 11.05
C ARG A 197 -12.67 -2.88 11.85
N LEU A 198 -12.30 -2.94 13.13
CA LEU A 198 -12.67 -4.05 14.02
C LEU A 198 -14.16 -4.05 14.34
N GLY A 199 -14.82 -2.89 14.29
CA GLY A 199 -16.27 -2.80 14.27
C GLY A 199 -16.95 -2.98 15.63
N ASP A 200 -16.23 -2.78 16.74
CA ASP A 200 -16.79 -2.88 18.09
C ASP A 200 -17.52 -1.57 18.48
N PRO A 201 -18.85 -1.59 18.62
CA PRO A 201 -19.64 -0.38 18.90
C PRO A 201 -19.30 0.25 20.25
N GLY A 202 -18.76 -0.51 21.21
CA GLY A 202 -18.36 0.00 22.53
C GLY A 202 -17.26 1.06 22.47
N ALA A 203 -16.51 1.14 21.37
CA ALA A 203 -15.46 2.13 21.17
C ALA A 203 -15.94 3.43 20.48
N ALA A 204 -17.23 3.55 20.15
CA ALA A 204 -17.77 4.72 19.42
C ALA A 204 -17.54 6.04 20.18
N GLU A 205 -17.72 6.05 21.49
CA GLU A 205 -17.51 7.23 22.33
C GLU A 205 -16.04 7.65 22.38
N ALA A 206 -15.12 6.69 22.51
CA ALA A 206 -13.69 6.98 22.45
C ALA A 206 -13.28 7.60 21.10
N MET A 207 -13.89 7.13 20.00
CA MET A 207 -13.69 7.73 18.68
C MET A 207 -14.31 9.12 18.55
N ALA A 208 -15.45 9.39 19.21
CA ALA A 208 -16.04 10.72 19.30
C ALA A 208 -15.09 11.70 19.99
N VAL A 209 -14.60 11.36 21.19
CA VAL A 209 -13.65 12.19 21.95
C VAL A 209 -12.37 12.46 21.15
N LEU A 210 -11.80 11.43 20.52
CA LEU A 210 -10.58 11.59 19.71
C LEU A 210 -10.84 12.45 18.44
N SER A 211 -12.04 12.40 17.87
CA SER A 211 -12.40 13.23 16.71
C SER A 211 -12.39 14.73 17.03
N GLU A 212 -12.68 15.09 18.28
CA GLU A 212 -12.67 16.46 18.76
C GLU A 212 -11.28 16.91 19.24
N ARG A 213 -10.60 16.05 20.01
CA ARG A 213 -9.37 16.39 20.73
C ARG A 213 -8.07 16.01 20.03
N GLY A 214 -8.13 15.18 18.98
CA GLY A 214 -6.96 14.68 18.28
C GLY A 214 -5.98 15.77 17.83
N ARG A 215 -4.67 15.52 17.95
CA ARG A 215 -3.62 16.55 17.75
C ARG A 215 -3.54 17.06 16.33
N SER A 216 -3.79 16.21 15.32
CA SER A 216 -3.79 16.63 13.92
C SER A 216 -5.17 16.51 13.25
N PRO A 217 -5.45 17.34 12.23
CA PRO A 217 -6.66 17.18 11.41
C PRO A 217 -6.78 15.79 10.75
N ALA A 218 -5.66 15.10 10.54
CA ALA A 218 -5.69 13.75 9.96
C ALA A 218 -6.23 12.73 10.96
N THR A 219 -5.77 12.80 12.21
CA THR A 219 -6.26 11.97 13.33
C THR A 219 -7.72 12.25 13.61
N LYS A 220 -8.11 13.53 13.71
CA LYS A 220 -9.52 13.91 13.92
C LYS A 220 -10.46 13.33 12.87
N ARG A 221 -10.09 13.44 11.59
CA ARG A 221 -10.87 12.82 10.49
C ARG A 221 -10.89 11.30 10.58
N TYR A 222 -9.78 10.63 10.88
CA TYR A 222 -9.77 9.18 11.02
C TYR A 222 -10.64 8.70 12.18
N ALA A 223 -10.61 9.40 13.31
CA ALA A 223 -11.44 9.13 14.47
C ALA A 223 -12.93 9.38 14.19
N HIS A 224 -13.28 10.50 13.54
CA HIS A 224 -14.64 10.78 13.07
C HIS A 224 -15.18 9.64 12.18
N GLN A 225 -14.37 9.23 11.21
CA GLN A 225 -14.72 8.15 10.30
C GLN A 225 -14.85 6.80 11.00
N ALA A 226 -13.95 6.50 11.95
CA ALA A 226 -14.06 5.32 12.79
C ALA A 226 -15.35 5.35 13.60
N ARG A 227 -15.70 6.47 14.25
CA ARG A 227 -16.98 6.63 14.97
C ARG A 227 -18.17 6.27 14.08
N LEU A 228 -18.27 6.86 12.88
CA LEU A 228 -19.38 6.56 11.96
C LEU A 228 -19.47 5.07 11.59
N MET A 229 -18.32 4.39 11.43
CA MET A 229 -18.27 2.95 11.12
C MET A 229 -18.71 2.04 12.28
N LEU A 230 -18.76 2.58 13.51
CA LEU A 230 -19.12 1.87 14.73
C LEU A 230 -20.58 2.10 15.17
N LEU A 231 -21.24 3.12 14.62
CA LEU A 231 -22.64 3.41 14.93
C LEU A 231 -23.58 2.35 14.34
N ALA A 232 -24.66 2.07 15.07
CA ALA A 232 -25.81 1.33 14.52
C ALA A 232 -26.50 2.16 13.41
N PRO A 233 -27.20 1.52 12.46
CA PRO A 233 -27.82 2.21 11.32
C PRO A 233 -28.71 3.39 11.71
N GLU A 234 -29.54 3.25 12.75
CA GLU A 234 -30.47 4.28 13.23
C GLU A 234 -29.70 5.46 13.83
N ALA A 235 -28.71 5.18 14.69
CA ALA A 235 -27.86 6.20 15.29
C ALA A 235 -27.01 6.93 14.23
N LEU A 236 -26.54 6.21 13.21
CA LEU A 236 -25.81 6.79 12.08
C LEU A 236 -26.72 7.72 11.26
N GLN A 237 -27.96 7.31 10.99
CA GLN A 237 -28.95 8.14 10.30
C GLN A 237 -29.19 9.45 11.07
N SER A 238 -29.53 9.36 12.36
CA SER A 238 -29.76 10.54 13.21
C SER A 238 -28.52 11.45 13.31
N GLN A 239 -27.33 10.87 13.39
CA GLN A 239 -26.07 11.62 13.44
C GLN A 239 -25.84 12.48 12.19
N LEU A 240 -26.36 12.06 11.02
CA LEU A 240 -26.15 12.71 9.74
C LEU A 240 -27.32 13.60 9.28
N GLU A 241 -28.44 13.65 10.02
CA GLU A 241 -29.61 14.47 9.68
C GLU A 241 -29.30 15.98 9.63
N VAL A 242 -28.46 16.46 10.54
CA VAL A 242 -28.04 17.87 10.55
C VAL A 242 -27.29 18.23 9.28
N ALA A 243 -26.32 17.40 8.88
CA ALA A 243 -25.59 17.58 7.63
C ALA A 243 -26.51 17.46 6.41
N ALA A 244 -27.46 16.52 6.41
CA ALA A 244 -28.43 16.35 5.33
C ALA A 244 -29.29 17.61 5.14
N SER A 245 -29.74 18.20 6.25
CA SER A 245 -30.53 19.43 6.25
C SER A 245 -29.70 20.62 5.77
N GLN A 246 -28.45 20.71 6.25
CA GLN A 246 -27.50 21.76 5.92
C GLN A 246 -27.13 21.81 4.42
N TRP A 247 -27.14 20.66 3.73
CA TRP A 247 -26.81 20.53 2.31
C TRP A 247 -28.03 20.29 1.41
N SER A 248 -29.25 20.45 1.93
CA SER A 248 -30.49 20.09 1.23
C SER A 248 -30.66 20.78 -0.12
N ALA A 249 -30.34 22.08 -0.21
CA ALA A 249 -30.43 22.85 -1.45
C ALA A 249 -29.43 22.35 -2.52
N GLU A 250 -28.17 22.15 -2.14
CA GLU A 250 -27.12 21.68 -3.04
C GLU A 250 -27.33 20.22 -3.48
N LEU A 251 -27.89 19.39 -2.59
CA LEU A 251 -28.27 18.02 -2.90
C LEU A 251 -29.47 17.95 -3.86
N ALA A 252 -30.40 18.89 -3.81
CA ALA A 252 -31.56 18.96 -4.70
C ALA A 252 -31.25 19.48 -6.12
N LEU A 253 -30.05 20.03 -6.37
CA LEU A 253 -29.67 20.54 -7.70
C LEU A 253 -29.79 19.44 -8.78
N PRO A 254 -30.53 19.65 -9.89
CA PRO A 254 -30.75 18.66 -10.94
C PRO A 254 -29.59 18.58 -11.95
N VAL A 255 -28.38 18.95 -11.54
CA VAL A 255 -27.19 18.99 -12.39
C VAL A 255 -26.16 17.98 -11.90
N GLU A 256 -25.33 17.51 -12.83
CA GLU A 256 -24.31 16.50 -12.60
C GLU A 256 -22.97 16.88 -13.25
N GLY A 257 -21.92 16.12 -12.95
CA GLY A 257 -20.62 16.24 -13.58
C GLY A 257 -20.03 17.67 -13.49
N PRO A 258 -19.46 18.22 -14.58
CA PRO A 258 -18.87 19.56 -14.58
C PRO A 258 -19.86 20.69 -14.22
N ALA A 259 -21.13 20.57 -14.60
CA ALA A 259 -22.14 21.58 -14.28
C ALA A 259 -22.42 21.64 -12.77
N LEU A 260 -22.42 20.47 -12.10
CA LEU A 260 -22.51 20.39 -10.64
C LEU A 260 -21.28 21.03 -9.97
N VAL A 261 -20.08 20.82 -10.49
CA VAL A 261 -18.86 21.45 -9.94
C VAL A 261 -18.99 22.97 -9.92
N LEU A 262 -19.46 23.56 -11.03
CA LEU A 262 -19.64 25.02 -11.14
C LEU A 262 -20.70 25.53 -10.15
N ALA A 263 -21.87 24.89 -10.09
CA ALA A 263 -22.93 25.29 -9.17
C ALA A 263 -22.51 25.21 -7.69
N LEU A 264 -21.66 24.24 -7.34
CA LEU A 264 -21.14 24.08 -5.98
C LEU A 264 -20.05 25.11 -5.62
N LEU A 265 -19.30 25.65 -6.59
CA LEU A 265 -18.33 26.70 -6.31
C LEU A 265 -19.03 27.96 -5.75
N ASP A 266 -20.14 28.37 -6.38
CA ASP A 266 -20.92 29.52 -5.94
C ASP A 266 -21.49 29.30 -4.53
N ALA A 267 -22.00 28.09 -4.25
CA ALA A 267 -22.53 27.73 -2.94
C ALA A 267 -21.44 27.72 -1.85
N LEU A 268 -20.26 27.16 -2.16
CA LEU A 268 -19.12 27.14 -1.24
C LEU A 268 -18.63 28.56 -0.92
N GLU A 269 -18.53 29.43 -1.93
CA GLU A 269 -18.12 30.82 -1.75
C GLU A 269 -19.13 31.58 -0.87
N ALA A 270 -20.43 31.48 -1.16
CA ALA A 270 -21.49 32.13 -0.38
C ALA A 270 -21.47 31.71 1.10
N ARG A 271 -21.12 30.45 1.36
CA ARG A 271 -21.06 29.85 2.71
C ARG A 271 -19.70 30.00 3.38
N ARG A 272 -18.69 30.52 2.68
CA ARG A 272 -17.29 30.60 3.13
C ARG A 272 -16.73 29.23 3.55
N LEU A 273 -17.07 28.20 2.79
CA LEU A 273 -16.61 26.83 2.97
C LEU A 273 -15.68 26.42 1.82
N ASP A 274 -14.87 25.38 2.03
CA ASP A 274 -14.00 24.84 0.98
C ASP A 274 -14.45 23.42 0.57
N TRP A 275 -13.91 22.91 -0.54
CA TRP A 275 -14.15 21.54 -1.02
C TRP A 275 -13.96 20.43 0.04
N PRO A 276 -12.97 20.49 0.96
CA PRO A 276 -12.83 19.49 2.01
C PRO A 276 -14.04 19.39 2.94
N ASP A 277 -14.71 20.50 3.24
CA ASP A 277 -15.88 20.53 4.13
C ASP A 277 -17.05 19.81 3.45
N LEU A 278 -17.37 20.22 2.21
CA LEU A 278 -18.44 19.61 1.42
C LEU A 278 -18.19 18.11 1.14
N LEU A 279 -17.00 17.75 0.66
CA LEU A 279 -16.74 16.35 0.30
C LEU A 279 -16.68 15.42 1.51
N GLN A 280 -16.32 15.93 2.69
CA GLN A 280 -16.39 15.14 3.91
C GLN A 280 -17.85 14.83 4.24
N ASP A 281 -18.70 15.85 4.33
CA ASP A 281 -20.11 15.69 4.69
C ASP A 281 -20.87 14.85 3.66
N TRP A 282 -20.65 15.10 2.36
CA TRP A 282 -21.31 14.33 1.30
C TRP A 282 -20.87 12.88 1.29
N TYR A 283 -19.59 12.60 1.60
CA TYR A 283 -19.13 11.23 1.70
C TYR A 283 -19.63 10.51 2.96
N ASP A 284 -19.90 11.24 4.03
CA ASP A 284 -20.55 10.72 5.23
C ASP A 284 -22.02 10.44 4.97
N LEU A 285 -22.75 11.38 4.38
CA LEU A 285 -24.15 11.22 3.96
C LEU A 285 -24.35 10.04 3.01
N ALA A 286 -23.38 9.77 2.12
CA ALA A 286 -23.41 8.61 1.23
C ALA A 286 -23.42 7.25 1.95
N LEU A 287 -23.16 7.19 3.26
CA LEU A 287 -23.32 5.96 4.06
C LEU A 287 -24.78 5.56 4.26
N VAL A 288 -25.68 6.53 4.29
CA VAL A 288 -27.11 6.32 4.60
C VAL A 288 -28.05 6.76 3.49
N ARG A 289 -27.55 7.54 2.51
CA ARG A 289 -28.32 8.04 1.38
C ARG A 289 -27.73 7.60 0.03
N PRO A 290 -28.33 6.58 -0.63
CA PRO A 290 -27.87 6.10 -1.93
C PRO A 290 -27.91 7.16 -3.04
N ASP A 291 -28.87 8.08 -2.99
CA ASP A 291 -28.99 9.19 -3.93
C ASP A 291 -27.80 10.17 -3.80
N VAL A 292 -27.37 10.46 -2.57
CA VAL A 292 -26.17 11.27 -2.29
C VAL A 292 -24.92 10.53 -2.77
N ARG A 293 -24.87 9.19 -2.61
CA ARG A 293 -23.76 8.38 -3.15
C ARG A 293 -23.63 8.53 -4.66
N ALA A 294 -24.72 8.40 -5.41
CA ALA A 294 -24.71 8.57 -6.87
C ALA A 294 -24.21 9.97 -7.27
N LYS A 295 -24.72 11.02 -6.62
CA LYS A 295 -24.32 12.40 -6.89
C LYS A 295 -22.85 12.67 -6.53
N LEU A 296 -22.38 12.12 -5.41
CA LEU A 296 -20.99 12.19 -5.01
C LEU A 296 -20.07 11.51 -6.03
N LEU A 297 -20.42 10.32 -6.53
CA LEU A 297 -19.61 9.64 -7.55
C LEU A 297 -19.54 10.47 -8.84
N SER A 298 -20.66 11.08 -9.26
CA SER A 298 -20.70 12.02 -10.38
C SER A 298 -19.76 13.22 -10.15
N LEU A 299 -19.80 13.81 -8.95
CA LEU A 299 -18.91 14.90 -8.55
C LEU A 299 -17.43 14.49 -8.54
N LEU A 300 -17.09 13.34 -7.95
CA LEU A 300 -15.72 12.82 -7.88
C LEU A 300 -15.12 12.55 -9.26
N ARG A 301 -15.94 12.17 -10.26
CA ARG A 301 -15.49 12.04 -11.66
C ARG A 301 -15.10 13.39 -12.27
N ALA A 302 -15.88 14.43 -11.99
CA ALA A 302 -15.71 15.74 -12.61
C ALA A 302 -14.69 16.67 -11.93
N LEU A 303 -14.52 16.57 -10.61
CA LEU A 303 -13.71 17.52 -9.83
C LEU A 303 -12.26 17.63 -10.31
N PRO A 304 -11.72 18.82 -10.65
CA PRO A 304 -10.37 18.92 -11.21
C PRO A 304 -9.28 18.43 -10.23
N LEU A 305 -8.27 17.73 -10.74
CA LEU A 305 -7.08 17.37 -9.95
C LEU A 305 -6.13 18.58 -9.81
N GLN A 306 -6.62 19.67 -9.23
CA GLN A 306 -5.91 20.95 -9.03
C GLN A 306 -5.93 21.38 -7.57
N ALA A 307 -5.16 22.41 -7.20
CA ALA A 307 -4.79 22.70 -5.81
C ALA A 307 -5.95 22.75 -4.81
N GLU A 308 -7.06 23.38 -5.19
CA GLU A 308 -8.21 23.61 -4.31
C GLU A 308 -9.01 22.31 -4.08
N ALA A 309 -9.45 21.64 -5.14
CA ALA A 309 -10.24 20.41 -5.04
C ALA A 309 -9.42 19.16 -4.69
N PHE A 310 -8.14 19.11 -5.08
CA PHE A 310 -7.32 17.90 -4.94
C PHE A 310 -7.01 17.53 -3.49
N GLN A 311 -6.94 18.50 -2.59
CA GLN A 311 -6.81 18.22 -1.16
C GLN A 311 -8.03 17.45 -0.64
N ALA A 312 -9.23 17.89 -1.01
CA ALA A 312 -10.49 17.24 -0.65
C ALA A 312 -10.57 15.81 -1.23
N LEU A 313 -10.22 15.64 -2.50
CA LEU A 313 -10.14 14.32 -3.15
C LEU A 313 -9.17 13.38 -2.43
N ARG A 314 -8.04 13.89 -1.92
CA ARG A 314 -7.10 13.09 -1.11
C ARG A 314 -7.68 12.68 0.24
N TYR A 315 -8.55 13.49 0.83
CA TYR A 315 -9.23 13.11 2.07
C TYR A 315 -10.25 12.01 1.81
N VAL A 316 -11.11 12.17 0.79
CA VAL A 316 -12.03 11.11 0.33
C VAL A 316 -11.27 9.83 0.01
N TYR A 317 -10.15 9.91 -0.73
CA TYR A 317 -9.30 8.75 -1.03
C TYR A 317 -8.83 8.02 0.23
N LYS A 318 -8.35 8.76 1.25
CA LYS A 318 -7.88 8.16 2.50
C LYS A 318 -9.01 7.58 3.34
N THR A 319 -10.19 8.19 3.31
CA THR A 319 -11.40 7.69 3.98
C THR A 319 -11.92 6.44 3.27
N ALA A 320 -11.90 6.41 1.93
CA ALA A 320 -12.25 5.24 1.14
C ALA A 320 -11.28 4.07 1.41
N GLU A 321 -9.97 4.34 1.57
CA GLU A 321 -9.01 3.33 2.04
C GLU A 321 -9.39 2.80 3.42
N LEU A 322 -9.78 3.66 4.37
CA LEU A 322 -10.21 3.26 5.71
C LEU A 322 -11.47 2.38 5.67
N ARG A 323 -12.52 2.86 4.98
CA ARG A 323 -13.82 2.20 4.83
C ARG A 323 -13.80 0.95 3.94
N ARG A 324 -12.72 0.75 3.18
CA ARG A 324 -12.63 -0.27 2.12
C ARG A 324 -13.71 -0.10 1.05
N ASP A 325 -13.93 1.16 0.65
CA ASP A 325 -14.85 1.51 -0.43
C ASP A 325 -14.15 1.31 -1.78
N ALA A 326 -14.26 0.10 -2.32
CA ALA A 326 -13.57 -0.30 -3.54
C ALA A 326 -14.03 0.51 -4.77
N GLU A 327 -15.31 0.88 -4.86
CA GLU A 327 -15.87 1.65 -5.97
C GLU A 327 -15.24 3.06 -6.03
N VAL A 328 -15.20 3.77 -4.90
CA VAL A 328 -14.58 5.10 -4.83
C VAL A 328 -13.07 5.01 -5.12
N LEU A 329 -12.40 3.97 -4.62
CA LEU A 329 -10.99 3.73 -4.94
C LEU A 329 -10.79 3.46 -6.44
N GLY A 330 -11.62 2.62 -7.06
CA GLY A 330 -11.62 2.32 -8.48
C GLY A 330 -11.75 3.58 -9.33
N LEU A 331 -12.77 4.38 -9.05
CA LEU A 331 -13.02 5.67 -9.68
C LEU A 331 -11.80 6.60 -9.57
N LEU A 332 -11.28 6.84 -8.37
CA LEU A 332 -10.16 7.77 -8.17
C LEU A 332 -8.87 7.25 -8.83
N HIS A 333 -8.63 5.95 -8.83
CA HIS A 333 -7.48 5.36 -9.53
C HIS A 333 -7.57 5.51 -11.04
N ALA A 334 -8.75 5.32 -11.63
CA ALA A 334 -8.96 5.60 -13.04
C ALA A 334 -8.64 7.05 -13.38
N ARG A 335 -9.06 8.00 -12.54
CA ARG A 335 -8.69 9.41 -12.71
C ARG A 335 -7.18 9.63 -12.60
N PHE A 336 -6.49 8.92 -11.72
CA PHE A 336 -5.03 9.02 -11.63
C PHE A 336 -4.31 8.42 -12.83
N GLU A 337 -4.90 7.41 -13.47
CA GLU A 337 -4.42 6.82 -14.72
C GLU A 337 -4.65 7.77 -15.90
N ASN A 338 -5.82 8.39 -16.02
CA ASN A 338 -6.23 9.13 -17.21
C ASN A 338 -5.89 10.63 -17.17
N THR A 339 -5.79 11.23 -15.98
CA THR A 339 -5.48 12.66 -15.87
C THR A 339 -3.99 12.91 -16.07
N ARG A 340 -3.67 13.77 -17.04
CA ARG A 340 -2.29 14.24 -17.23
C ARG A 340 -1.86 15.06 -16.00
N PRO A 341 -0.65 14.84 -15.46
CA PRO A 341 -0.15 15.70 -14.39
C PRO A 341 0.01 17.12 -14.93
N ALA A 342 -0.28 18.14 -14.12
CA ALA A 342 -0.09 19.54 -14.51
C ALA A 342 1.32 19.73 -15.10
N GLN A 343 1.42 20.30 -16.30
CA GLN A 343 2.70 20.53 -17.01
C GLN A 343 3.26 21.92 -16.70
N GLY A 344 4.57 22.11 -16.89
CA GLY A 344 5.31 23.32 -16.51
C GLY A 344 6.30 23.08 -15.35
N GLY A 345 7.41 23.82 -15.35
CA GLY A 345 8.31 23.90 -14.20
C GLY A 345 7.56 24.42 -12.96
N LEU A 346 8.09 24.23 -11.75
CA LEU A 346 7.64 25.10 -10.66
C LEU A 346 7.86 26.53 -11.16
N THR A 347 6.83 27.37 -11.20
CA THR A 347 7.05 28.80 -11.33
C THR A 347 7.78 29.20 -10.06
N THR A 348 9.10 29.20 -10.19
CA THR A 348 10.00 29.42 -9.08
C THR A 348 10.30 30.88 -9.15
N ARG A 349 9.81 31.63 -8.16
CA ARG A 349 10.04 33.06 -8.09
C ARG A 349 11.32 33.25 -7.30
N HIS A 350 12.25 33.98 -7.92
CA HIS A 350 13.48 34.41 -7.29
C HIS A 350 13.17 35.69 -6.52
N TYR A 351 13.47 35.69 -5.23
CA TYR A 351 13.34 36.87 -4.38
C TYR A 351 14.72 37.20 -3.83
N LEU A 352 15.04 38.47 -3.70
CA LEU A 352 16.21 38.91 -2.93
C LEU A 352 15.79 39.01 -1.47
N ASP A 353 16.46 38.27 -0.58
CA ASP A 353 16.27 38.42 0.86
C ASP A 353 16.84 39.79 1.29
N PRO A 354 16.03 40.73 1.81
CA PRO A 354 16.51 42.06 2.16
C PRO A 354 17.49 42.06 3.35
N SER A 355 17.51 40.99 4.15
CA SER A 355 18.33 40.89 5.37
C SER A 355 19.71 40.28 5.12
N THR A 356 19.80 39.35 4.17
CA THR A 356 21.05 38.63 3.84
C THR A 356 21.61 39.01 2.47
N GLY A 357 20.83 39.67 1.62
CA GLY A 357 21.20 39.99 0.24
C GLY A 357 21.25 38.78 -0.70
N GLU A 358 20.82 37.60 -0.23
CA GLU A 358 20.88 36.36 -1.01
C GLU A 358 19.62 36.16 -1.86
N TRP A 359 19.80 35.54 -3.03
CA TRP A 359 18.67 35.12 -3.87
C TRP A 359 18.02 33.86 -3.29
N ILE A 360 16.84 34.02 -2.69
CA ILE A 360 16.02 32.90 -2.24
C ILE A 360 15.03 32.46 -3.33
N VAL A 361 14.92 31.15 -3.47
CA VAL A 361 14.12 30.48 -4.49
C VAL A 361 12.85 29.96 -3.82
N ARG A 362 11.70 30.60 -4.08
CA ARG A 362 10.40 30.13 -3.55
C ARG A 362 9.54 29.55 -4.66
N SER A 363 9.02 28.35 -4.41
CA SER A 363 7.96 27.77 -5.23
C SER A 363 6.71 28.65 -5.15
N ALA A 364 6.04 28.92 -6.28
CA ALA A 364 4.71 29.52 -6.24
C ALA A 364 3.72 28.67 -5.42
N GLY A 365 2.84 29.34 -4.68
CA GLY A 365 1.89 28.73 -3.75
C GLY A 365 2.46 28.50 -2.34
N SER A 366 1.59 28.16 -1.41
CA SER A 366 1.96 27.88 -0.01
C SER A 366 1.94 26.37 0.27
N LYS A 367 2.48 25.93 1.42
CA LYS A 367 2.32 24.53 1.89
C LYS A 367 0.84 24.11 1.96
N ARG A 368 -0.08 25.06 2.22
CA ARG A 368 -1.53 24.83 2.33
C ARG A 368 -2.24 24.90 0.97
N LYS A 369 -1.82 25.79 0.06
CA LYS A 369 -2.35 25.93 -1.30
C LYS A 369 -1.19 25.86 -2.29
N PRO A 370 -0.65 24.66 -2.57
CA PRO A 370 0.49 24.53 -3.46
C PRO A 370 0.06 24.85 -4.89
N ALA A 371 0.83 25.66 -5.62
CA ALA A 371 0.50 25.98 -7.02
C ALA A 371 0.44 24.72 -7.91
N ARG A 372 1.09 23.63 -7.48
CA ARG A 372 1.04 22.31 -8.13
C ARG A 372 0.74 21.21 -7.13
N ALA A 373 -0.53 20.89 -6.94
CA ALA A 373 -0.94 19.80 -6.06
C ALA A 373 -0.85 18.41 -6.73
N TYR A 374 -1.17 18.32 -8.03
CA TYR A 374 -1.14 17.08 -8.82
C TYR A 374 0.00 17.04 -9.85
N GLY A 375 1.23 16.87 -9.38
CA GLY A 375 2.42 16.72 -10.22
C GLY A 375 2.73 15.28 -10.64
N ARG A 376 3.77 15.09 -11.47
CA ARG A 376 4.22 13.77 -11.96
C ARG A 376 4.51 12.77 -10.82
N ARG A 377 5.21 13.23 -9.77
CA ARG A 377 5.52 12.41 -8.58
C ARG A 377 4.26 12.04 -7.79
N THR A 378 3.34 12.99 -7.61
CA THR A 378 2.07 12.75 -6.91
C THR A 378 1.21 11.73 -7.65
N ARG A 379 1.04 11.91 -8.96
CA ARG A 379 0.32 10.97 -9.83
C ARG A 379 0.88 9.56 -9.71
N GLU A 380 2.19 9.42 -9.84
CA GLU A 380 2.85 8.13 -9.70
C GLU A 380 2.63 7.52 -8.32
N TYR A 381 2.85 8.29 -7.26
CA TYR A 381 2.71 7.82 -5.89
C TYR A 381 1.32 7.24 -5.66
N LEU A 382 0.28 7.94 -6.13
CA LEU A 382 -1.10 7.52 -5.97
C LEU A 382 -1.39 6.22 -6.74
N ARG A 383 -1.00 6.12 -8.02
CA ARG A 383 -1.13 4.88 -8.80
C ARG A 383 -0.45 3.69 -8.11
N LEU A 384 0.77 3.88 -7.60
CA LEU A 384 1.50 2.85 -6.86
C LEU A 384 0.91 2.56 -5.47
N ARG A 385 0.18 3.50 -4.86
CA ARG A 385 -0.40 3.33 -3.53
C ARG A 385 -1.52 2.29 -3.56
N GLY A 386 -2.44 2.39 -4.52
CA GLY A 386 -3.52 1.40 -4.70
C GLY A 386 -2.95 0.01 -4.98
N TRP A 387 -2.01 -0.09 -5.91
CA TRP A 387 -1.33 -1.35 -6.21
C TRP A 387 -0.65 -1.98 -4.98
N ARG A 388 0.08 -1.18 -4.19
CA ARG A 388 0.69 -1.68 -2.95
C ARG A 388 -0.34 -2.11 -1.92
N GLY A 389 -1.48 -1.41 -1.81
CA GLY A 389 -2.59 -1.79 -0.94
C GLY A 389 -3.17 -3.15 -1.34
N LEU A 390 -3.54 -3.30 -2.62
CA LEU A 390 -4.05 -4.54 -3.18
C LEU A 390 -3.08 -5.71 -2.97
N ARG A 391 -1.79 -5.53 -3.29
CA ARG A 391 -0.77 -6.57 -3.06
C ARG A 391 -0.69 -7.01 -1.60
N ARG A 392 -0.80 -6.07 -0.64
CA ARG A 392 -0.73 -6.41 0.78
C ARG A 392 -1.96 -7.19 1.23
N LEU A 393 -3.15 -6.81 0.75
CA LEU A 393 -4.39 -7.53 1.02
C LEU A 393 -4.37 -8.94 0.40
N ALA A 394 -3.95 -9.05 -0.86
CA ALA A 394 -3.81 -10.33 -1.56
C ALA A 394 -2.79 -11.26 -0.87
N ALA A 395 -1.65 -10.72 -0.42
CA ALA A 395 -0.61 -11.50 0.24
C ALA A 395 -1.05 -12.09 1.60
N ILE A 396 -2.09 -11.55 2.22
CA ILE A 396 -2.67 -12.09 3.46
C ILE A 396 -3.99 -12.84 3.21
N GLY A 397 -4.36 -13.07 1.94
CA GLY A 397 -5.60 -13.75 1.57
C GLY A 397 -6.87 -12.97 1.96
N HIS A 398 -6.78 -11.65 2.13
CA HIS A 398 -7.91 -10.84 2.60
C HIS A 398 -9.06 -10.83 1.57
N PRO A 399 -10.33 -11.06 1.93
CA PRO A 399 -11.43 -11.20 0.96
C PRO A 399 -11.77 -9.90 0.22
N HIS A 400 -11.43 -8.74 0.78
CA HIS A 400 -11.51 -7.46 0.06
C HIS A 400 -10.52 -7.33 -1.11
N ALA A 401 -9.47 -8.16 -1.20
CA ALA A 401 -8.48 -8.07 -2.28
C ALA A 401 -9.10 -8.28 -3.68
N PRO A 402 -9.86 -9.36 -3.96
CA PRO A 402 -10.51 -9.53 -5.26
C PRO A 402 -11.50 -8.40 -5.56
N VAL A 403 -12.30 -7.96 -4.58
CA VAL A 403 -13.26 -6.85 -4.75
C VAL A 403 -12.54 -5.57 -5.19
N LEU A 404 -11.47 -5.21 -4.50
CA LEU A 404 -10.67 -4.04 -4.86
C LEU A 404 -10.01 -4.20 -6.23
N ALA A 405 -9.53 -5.39 -6.58
CA ALA A 405 -8.91 -5.64 -7.89
C ALA A 405 -9.92 -5.43 -9.03
N VAL A 406 -11.14 -5.93 -8.88
CA VAL A 406 -12.23 -5.78 -9.85
C VAL A 406 -12.61 -4.31 -10.00
N GLU A 407 -12.89 -3.59 -8.91
CA GLU A 407 -13.27 -2.18 -8.98
C GLU A 407 -12.17 -1.28 -9.56
N LEU A 408 -10.89 -1.60 -9.28
CA LEU A 408 -9.75 -0.92 -9.89
C LEU A 408 -9.68 -1.10 -11.41
N LEU A 409 -10.17 -2.22 -11.93
CA LEU A 409 -10.27 -2.48 -13.37
C LEU A 409 -11.54 -1.87 -13.96
N LEU A 410 -12.70 -2.03 -13.31
CA LEU A 410 -13.98 -1.47 -13.76
C LEU A 410 -13.97 0.07 -13.81
N GLY A 411 -13.17 0.72 -12.97
CA GLY A 411 -12.97 2.16 -13.05
C GLY A 411 -12.35 2.61 -14.38
N LEU A 412 -11.57 1.76 -15.04
CA LEU A 412 -10.91 2.07 -16.31
C LEU A 412 -11.87 1.82 -17.47
N ARG A 413 -12.39 2.89 -18.05
CA ARG A 413 -13.39 2.82 -19.12
C ARG A 413 -12.75 2.63 -20.49
N ASP A 414 -13.38 1.81 -21.34
CA ASP A 414 -12.90 1.49 -22.67
C ASP A 414 -12.77 2.71 -23.60
N ASP A 415 -13.62 3.72 -23.41
CA ASP A 415 -13.57 4.98 -24.19
C ASP A 415 -12.45 5.94 -23.75
N GLU A 416 -11.85 5.70 -22.58
CA GLU A 416 -10.69 6.44 -22.08
C GLU A 416 -9.36 5.71 -22.35
N VAL A 417 -9.39 4.56 -23.03
CA VAL A 417 -8.21 3.74 -23.31
C VAL A 417 -7.20 4.55 -24.12
N PRO A 418 -5.96 4.73 -23.59
CA PRO A 418 -4.89 5.34 -24.37
C PRO A 418 -4.59 4.52 -25.62
N ALA A 419 -4.53 5.18 -26.78
CA ALA A 419 -4.17 4.56 -28.05
C ALA A 419 -2.81 3.84 -27.98
N ALA A 420 -2.67 2.81 -28.81
CA ALA A 420 -1.39 2.14 -28.99
C ALA A 420 -0.35 3.11 -29.57
N VAL A 421 0.91 2.96 -29.16
CA VAL A 421 2.03 3.81 -29.58
C VAL A 421 3.22 2.92 -29.94
N THR A 422 3.92 3.26 -31.01
CA THR A 422 5.22 2.66 -31.33
C THR A 422 6.31 3.69 -31.06
N GLU A 423 7.31 3.34 -30.25
CA GLU A 423 8.47 4.19 -30.00
C GLU A 423 9.74 3.49 -30.53
N THR A 424 10.56 4.22 -31.28
CA THR A 424 11.91 3.76 -31.62
C THR A 424 12.84 4.03 -30.43
N HIS A 425 13.49 2.97 -29.93
CA HIS A 425 14.52 3.08 -28.91
C HIS A 425 15.91 2.90 -29.52
N ILE A 426 16.82 3.81 -29.19
CA ILE A 426 18.20 3.81 -29.67
C ILE A 426 19.11 3.58 -28.47
N GLU A 427 19.84 2.46 -28.47
CA GLU A 427 20.87 2.14 -27.48
C GLU A 427 22.26 2.31 -28.11
N TRP A 428 23.14 2.97 -27.36
CA TRP A 428 24.52 3.22 -27.76
C TRP A 428 25.44 2.28 -26.98
N HIS A 429 26.11 1.37 -27.70
CA HIS A 429 27.12 0.49 -27.11
C HIS A 429 28.39 0.55 -27.93
N ARG A 430 29.48 1.05 -27.33
CA ARG A 430 30.85 1.06 -27.89
C ARG A 430 30.90 1.41 -29.38
N LEU A 431 30.38 2.60 -29.73
CA LEU A 431 30.34 3.17 -31.10
C LEU A 431 29.38 2.47 -32.09
N GLN A 432 28.61 1.46 -31.66
CA GLN A 432 27.51 0.89 -32.44
C GLN A 432 26.16 1.36 -31.91
N THR A 433 25.25 1.63 -32.85
CA THR A 433 23.89 2.07 -32.58
C THR A 433 22.92 0.92 -32.84
N THR A 434 22.28 0.41 -31.79
CA THR A 434 21.22 -0.59 -31.94
C THR A 434 19.87 0.09 -31.88
N ARG A 435 19.11 0.00 -32.97
CA ARG A 435 17.73 0.49 -33.04
C ARG A 435 16.78 -0.65 -32.72
N THR A 436 15.94 -0.48 -31.70
CA THR A 436 14.89 -1.44 -31.34
C THR A 436 13.54 -0.75 -31.37
N GLU A 437 12.59 -1.30 -32.09
CA GLU A 437 11.20 -0.83 -32.03
C GLU A 437 10.51 -1.39 -30.78
N ARG A 438 9.77 -0.52 -30.09
CA ARG A 438 8.99 -0.88 -28.91
C ARG A 438 7.52 -0.58 -29.20
N HIS A 439 6.69 -1.61 -29.20
CA HIS A 439 5.26 -1.49 -29.36
C HIS A 439 4.60 -1.40 -27.99
N PHE A 440 3.83 -0.34 -27.76
CA PHE A 440 3.00 -0.15 -26.58
C PHE A 440 1.55 -0.42 -26.98
N PRO A 441 0.93 -1.53 -26.52
CA PRO A 441 -0.47 -1.80 -26.85
C PRO A 441 -1.39 -0.73 -26.28
N ALA A 442 -2.64 -0.69 -26.78
CA ALA A 442 -3.68 0.14 -26.17
C ALA A 442 -3.79 -0.16 -24.66
N GLY A 443 -3.89 0.87 -23.83
CA GLY A 443 -3.90 0.71 -22.37
C GLY A 443 -2.55 0.38 -21.73
N ALA A 444 -1.44 0.28 -22.47
CA ALA A 444 -0.09 0.06 -21.91
C ALA A 444 0.36 1.11 -20.89
N HIS A 445 -0.30 2.27 -20.91
CA HIS A 445 -0.06 3.38 -20.00
C HIS A 445 -0.78 3.24 -18.67
N TRP A 446 -1.73 2.33 -18.55
CA TRP A 446 -2.43 1.98 -17.33
C TRP A 446 -1.58 1.04 -16.46
N LEU A 447 -1.22 1.50 -15.25
CA LEU A 447 -0.36 0.72 -14.35
C LEU A 447 -1.11 -0.50 -13.85
N LEU A 448 -2.40 -0.36 -13.57
CA LEU A 448 -3.21 -1.42 -12.97
C LEU A 448 -3.42 -2.57 -13.95
N VAL A 449 -3.77 -2.29 -15.22
CA VAL A 449 -3.86 -3.31 -16.27
C VAL A 449 -2.54 -4.06 -16.44
N SER A 450 -1.43 -3.33 -16.51
CA SER A 450 -0.11 -3.98 -16.63
C SER A 450 0.27 -4.85 -15.43
N ARG A 451 -0.22 -4.52 -14.22
CA ARG A 451 0.09 -5.25 -12.99
C ARG A 451 -0.87 -6.39 -12.68
N LEU A 452 -2.10 -6.34 -13.18
CA LEU A 452 -3.15 -7.31 -12.90
C LEU A 452 -3.40 -8.28 -14.06
N LEU A 453 -3.40 -7.80 -15.29
CA LEU A 453 -3.81 -8.58 -16.46
C LEU A 453 -2.63 -9.06 -17.31
N LEU A 454 -1.55 -8.29 -17.35
CA LEU A 454 -0.37 -8.56 -18.18
C LEU A 454 0.83 -9.30 -17.51
N PRO A 455 0.89 -9.61 -16.20
CA PRO A 455 2.02 -10.37 -15.63
C PRO A 455 2.22 -11.78 -16.22
N ALA A 456 1.23 -12.31 -16.94
CA ALA A 456 1.25 -13.66 -17.51
C ALA A 456 1.87 -13.74 -18.92
N LEU A 457 2.30 -12.63 -19.53
CA LEU A 457 2.83 -12.64 -20.90
C LEU A 457 4.38 -12.75 -20.91
N PRO A 458 4.97 -13.79 -21.52
CA PRO A 458 6.42 -13.99 -21.56
C PRO A 458 7.19 -12.92 -22.35
N THR A 459 6.56 -12.36 -23.39
CA THR A 459 7.16 -11.40 -24.35
C THR A 459 7.20 -9.96 -23.83
N LEU A 460 6.81 -9.75 -22.58
CA LEU A 460 6.48 -8.44 -22.03
C LEU A 460 7.71 -7.72 -21.47
N GLY A 461 8.17 -6.71 -22.19
CA GLY A 461 9.20 -5.79 -21.72
C GLY A 461 8.64 -4.77 -20.74
N THR A 462 9.33 -4.58 -19.61
CA THR A 462 9.12 -3.42 -18.72
C THR A 462 10.36 -2.55 -18.75
N GLY A 463 10.25 -1.29 -19.15
CA GLY A 463 11.42 -0.42 -19.12
C GLY A 463 11.79 -0.04 -17.68
N ALA A 464 13.08 0.01 -17.37
CA ALA A 464 13.57 0.35 -16.03
C ALA A 464 13.10 1.74 -15.53
N ARG A 465 12.80 2.65 -16.48
CA ARG A 465 12.28 4.01 -16.23
C ARG A 465 10.83 4.20 -16.68
N THR A 466 10.36 3.39 -17.62
CA THR A 466 9.01 3.47 -18.16
C THR A 466 8.14 2.46 -17.43
N ARG A 467 7.26 3.00 -16.58
CA ARG A 467 6.18 2.29 -15.89
C ARG A 467 5.05 1.93 -16.85
N ARG A 468 5.44 1.59 -18.08
CA ARG A 468 4.64 1.22 -19.23
C ARG A 468 5.14 -0.15 -19.66
N VAL A 469 4.22 -0.90 -20.21
CA VAL A 469 4.49 -2.22 -20.76
C VAL A 469 4.69 -2.12 -22.26
N TRP A 470 5.67 -2.84 -22.81
CA TRP A 470 5.94 -2.87 -24.25
C TRP A 470 6.31 -4.28 -24.71
N THR A 471 6.17 -4.52 -25.99
CA THR A 471 6.58 -5.76 -26.68
C THR A 471 7.48 -5.42 -27.86
N ARG A 472 8.31 -6.38 -28.28
CA ARG A 472 9.17 -6.24 -29.47
C ARG A 472 8.40 -6.40 -30.78
N GLU A 473 7.26 -7.08 -30.71
CA GLU A 473 6.32 -7.27 -31.81
C GLU A 473 4.93 -6.77 -31.37
N PRO A 474 4.06 -6.32 -32.29
CA PRO A 474 2.70 -5.93 -31.97
C PRO A 474 1.94 -7.05 -31.25
N LEU A 475 1.24 -6.71 -30.16
CA LEU A 475 0.36 -7.65 -29.48
C LEU A 475 -0.89 -7.91 -30.33
N ASP A 476 -1.17 -9.18 -30.63
CA ASP A 476 -2.44 -9.56 -31.23
C ASP A 476 -3.57 -9.38 -30.20
N VAL A 477 -4.31 -8.28 -30.34
CA VAL A 477 -5.45 -7.96 -29.47
C VAL A 477 -6.74 -8.65 -29.87
N THR A 478 -6.77 -9.35 -31.02
CA THR A 478 -7.97 -10.05 -31.52
C THR A 478 -8.25 -11.37 -30.80
N ARG A 479 -7.24 -11.93 -30.11
CA ARG A 479 -7.35 -13.15 -29.32
C ARG A 479 -7.37 -12.86 -27.83
N ALA A 480 -8.02 -13.71 -27.04
CA ALA A 480 -8.00 -13.62 -25.59
C ALA A 480 -6.56 -13.77 -25.04
N LEU A 481 -6.20 -13.08 -23.95
CA LEU A 481 -4.86 -13.12 -23.34
C LEU A 481 -4.25 -14.53 -23.18
N PRO A 482 -4.99 -15.57 -22.74
CA PRO A 482 -4.45 -16.93 -22.60
C PRO A 482 -4.13 -17.63 -23.93
N GLN A 483 -4.64 -17.11 -25.05
CA GLN A 483 -4.51 -17.67 -26.39
C GLN A 483 -3.48 -16.90 -27.25
N ARG A 484 -2.79 -15.92 -26.65
CA ARG A 484 -1.72 -15.16 -27.29
C ARG A 484 -0.40 -15.91 -27.09
N PRO A 485 0.41 -16.09 -28.16
CA PRO A 485 1.64 -16.88 -28.12
C PRO A 485 2.72 -16.28 -27.21
#